data_AF-A0A7X9DL49-F1
#
_entry.id   AF-A0A7X9DL49-F1
#
_cell.length_a   1.000
_cell.length_b   1.000
_cell.length_c   1.000
_cell.angle_alpha   90.00
_cell.angle_beta   90.00
_cell.angle_gamma   90.00
#
_symmetry.space_group_name_H-M   'P 1'
#
loop_
_entity.id
_entity.type
_entity.pdbx_description
1 polymer ?
#
loop_
_entity_poly.entity_id
_entity_poly.type
_entity_poly.pdbx_seq_one_letter_code
_entity_poly.pdbx_strand_id
1 'polypeptide(L)'
;MSKKQNILVFGIFTILVTMGVTSNIMQQKAVDRSKLPTKIEQSKGFQRWITNLKNKDLKTEADEFRLQEEVELYNSKWTNVTSIEQPGEQEKFNAVIAAHQNIKKQVVFSPSKREFLDLRNIDRDGYKSNEVRFYGQKEDKVIDTKILDCSLLANCYFDRGYFLNNDVFVVSEFSRNIDKKDQNPPVCPIDKECEYTIKIHVIDLINNSRLVYVSKPFNAVLETLIPQL
;
A
#
# COMPACT_ATOMS: atom_id res chain seq x y z
N MET A 1 -7.00 7.74 -52.23
CA MET A 1 -7.96 8.57 -51.46
C MET A 1 -7.77 10.02 -51.86
N SER A 2 -8.84 10.78 -52.02
CA SER A 2 -8.74 12.21 -52.32
C SER A 2 -8.25 12.98 -51.09
N LYS A 3 -7.55 14.10 -51.29
CA LYS A 3 -7.06 14.98 -50.20
C LYS A 3 -8.19 15.35 -49.21
N LYS A 4 -9.42 15.49 -49.70
CA LYS A 4 -10.63 15.77 -48.90
C LYS A 4 -11.06 14.58 -48.02
N GLN A 5 -10.94 13.35 -48.52
CA GLN A 5 -11.24 12.14 -47.73
C GLN A 5 -10.23 11.94 -46.59
N ASN A 6 -8.94 12.21 -46.84
CA ASN A 6 -7.91 12.12 -45.79
C ASN A 6 -8.11 13.16 -44.69
N ILE A 7 -8.48 14.40 -45.05
CA ILE A 7 -8.80 15.46 -44.08
C ILE A 7 -10.01 15.08 -43.23
N LEU A 8 -11.05 14.50 -43.85
CA LEU A 8 -12.25 14.07 -43.15
C LEU A 8 -11.96 12.93 -42.15
N VAL A 9 -11.22 11.92 -42.58
CA VAL A 9 -10.82 10.79 -41.71
C VAL A 9 -9.95 11.28 -40.55
N PHE A 10 -8.99 12.16 -40.81
CA PHE A 10 -8.15 12.75 -39.77
C PHE A 10 -8.96 13.60 -38.76
N GLY A 11 -9.93 14.37 -39.25
CA GLY A 11 -10.86 15.14 -38.42
C GLY A 11 -11.68 14.24 -37.50
N ILE A 12 -12.25 13.15 -38.02
CA ILE A 12 -13.00 12.16 -37.24
C ILE A 12 -12.09 11.49 -36.19
N PHE A 13 -10.87 11.10 -36.58
CA PHE A 13 -9.92 10.49 -35.65
C PHE A 13 -9.55 11.43 -34.50
N THR A 14 -9.33 12.71 -34.81
CA THR A 14 -9.01 13.74 -33.81
C THR A 14 -10.17 13.98 -32.85
N ILE A 15 -11.41 14.01 -33.36
CA ILE A 15 -12.62 14.11 -32.53
C ILE A 15 -12.77 12.90 -31.61
N LEU A 16 -12.55 11.68 -32.12
CA LEU A 16 -12.65 10.46 -31.30
C LEU A 16 -11.58 10.42 -30.20
N VAL A 17 -10.33 10.80 -30.51
CA VAL A 17 -9.26 10.88 -29.52
C VAL A 17 -9.55 11.94 -28.46
N THR A 18 -9.97 13.14 -28.86
CA THR A 18 -10.30 14.22 -27.91
C THR A 18 -11.51 13.90 -27.04
N MET A 19 -12.55 13.24 -27.59
CA MET A 19 -13.68 12.74 -26.80
C MET A 19 -13.26 11.64 -25.82
N GLY A 20 -12.39 10.71 -26.24
CA GLY A 20 -11.87 9.66 -25.36
C GLY A 20 -11.06 10.22 -24.18
N VAL A 21 -10.17 11.19 -24.46
CA VAL A 21 -9.37 11.86 -23.42
C VAL A 21 -10.27 12.65 -22.47
N THR A 22 -11.22 13.44 -22.97
CA THR A 22 -12.13 14.22 -22.11
C THR A 22 -13.04 13.33 -21.27
N SER A 23 -13.55 12.23 -21.83
CA SER A 23 -14.33 11.23 -21.08
C SER A 23 -13.51 10.64 -19.93
N ASN A 24 -12.25 10.24 -20.18
CA ASN A 24 -11.36 9.74 -19.13
C ASN A 24 -11.08 10.79 -18.04
N ILE A 25 -10.86 12.06 -18.42
CA ILE A 25 -10.65 13.15 -17.45
C ILE A 25 -11.91 13.36 -16.61
N MET A 26 -13.09 13.36 -17.22
CA MET A 26 -14.36 13.51 -16.49
C MET A 26 -14.61 12.35 -15.53
N GLN A 27 -14.35 11.11 -15.97
CA GLN A 27 -14.44 9.93 -15.11
C GLN A 27 -13.47 10.03 -13.92
N GLN A 28 -12.22 10.45 -14.15
CA GLN A 28 -11.26 10.66 -13.07
C GLN A 28 -11.67 11.75 -12.09
N LYS A 29 -12.28 12.84 -12.56
CA LYS A 29 -12.81 13.92 -11.70
C LYS A 29 -14.06 13.51 -10.93
N ALA A 30 -14.84 12.57 -11.45
CA ALA A 30 -16.04 12.05 -10.78
C ALA A 30 -15.71 11.07 -9.64
N VAL A 31 -14.47 10.58 -9.54
CA VAL A 31 -14.04 9.75 -8.42
C VAL A 31 -13.93 10.60 -7.16
N ASP A 32 -14.82 10.36 -6.21
CA ASP A 32 -14.73 10.91 -4.86
C ASP A 32 -13.50 10.35 -4.14
N ARG A 33 -12.41 11.11 -4.18
CA ARG A 33 -11.15 10.75 -3.51
C ARG A 33 -11.23 10.85 -1.99
N SER A 34 -12.28 11.46 -1.42
CA SER A 34 -12.42 11.60 0.03
C SER A 34 -12.71 10.26 0.71
N LYS A 35 -13.20 9.27 -0.04
CA LYS A 35 -13.55 7.93 0.45
C LYS A 35 -12.60 6.88 -0.10
N LEU A 36 -12.59 5.73 0.57
CA LEU A 36 -11.83 4.57 0.10
C LEU A 36 -12.30 4.19 -1.33
N PRO A 37 -11.38 3.99 -2.29
CA PRO A 37 -11.73 3.62 -3.64
C PRO A 37 -12.51 2.29 -3.69
N THR A 38 -13.56 2.23 -4.49
CA THR A 38 -14.43 1.03 -4.61
C THR A 38 -13.66 -0.24 -4.97
N LYS A 39 -12.60 -0.12 -5.78
CA LYS A 39 -11.72 -1.24 -6.14
C LYS A 39 -11.03 -1.87 -4.91
N ILE A 40 -10.72 -1.06 -3.90
CA ILE A 40 -10.11 -1.50 -2.65
C ILE A 40 -11.16 -2.12 -1.76
N GLU A 41 -12.27 -1.40 -1.57
CA GLU A 41 -13.40 -1.88 -0.77
C GLU A 41 -13.86 -3.25 -1.25
N GLN A 42 -14.05 -3.45 -2.56
CA GLN A 42 -14.51 -4.72 -3.13
C GLN A 42 -13.40 -5.78 -3.26
N SER A 43 -12.16 -5.46 -2.90
CA SER A 43 -11.05 -6.42 -3.00
C SER A 43 -11.21 -7.55 -1.99
N LYS A 44 -10.87 -8.77 -2.41
CA LYS A 44 -10.89 -9.95 -1.53
C LYS A 44 -10.00 -9.77 -0.29
N GLY A 45 -8.89 -9.05 -0.44
CA GLY A 45 -7.96 -8.73 0.65
C GLY A 45 -8.64 -7.88 1.72
N PHE A 46 -9.23 -6.75 1.30
CA PHE A 46 -9.96 -5.86 2.20
C PHE A 46 -11.15 -6.54 2.86
N GLN A 47 -12.02 -7.18 2.08
CA GLN A 47 -13.23 -7.83 2.60
C GLN A 47 -12.91 -8.89 3.65
N ARG A 48 -11.93 -9.76 3.38
CA ARG A 48 -11.51 -10.76 4.36
C ARG A 48 -10.94 -10.12 5.63
N TRP A 49 -10.16 -9.06 5.48
CA TRP A 49 -9.54 -8.37 6.61
C TRP A 49 -10.57 -7.67 7.48
N ILE A 50 -11.45 -6.85 6.90
CA ILE A 50 -12.48 -6.13 7.66
C ILE A 50 -13.48 -7.10 8.32
N THR A 51 -13.84 -8.21 7.67
CA THR A 51 -14.66 -9.27 8.30
C THR A 51 -13.94 -9.90 9.50
N ASN A 52 -12.63 -10.16 9.41
CA ASN A 52 -11.88 -10.69 10.55
C ASN A 52 -11.85 -9.71 11.72
N LEU A 53 -11.78 -8.41 11.46
CA LEU A 53 -11.84 -7.37 12.49
C LEU A 53 -13.23 -7.29 13.12
N LYS A 54 -14.30 -7.37 12.31
CA LYS A 54 -15.69 -7.43 12.80
C LYS A 54 -15.94 -8.65 13.71
N ASN A 55 -15.33 -9.79 13.39
CA ASN A 55 -15.40 -11.00 14.24
C ASN A 55 -14.66 -10.86 15.58
N LYS A 56 -13.86 -9.80 15.75
CA LYS A 56 -13.14 -9.45 16.99
C LYS A 56 -13.77 -8.23 17.66
N ASP A 57 -15.06 -8.02 17.45
CA ASP A 57 -15.86 -6.92 17.98
C ASP A 57 -15.46 -5.51 17.50
N LEU A 58 -14.56 -5.38 16.52
CA LEU A 58 -14.25 -4.09 15.92
C LEU A 58 -15.27 -3.73 14.83
N LYS A 59 -16.19 -2.83 15.15
CA LYS A 59 -17.26 -2.36 14.26
C LYS A 59 -16.79 -1.27 13.29
N THR A 60 -15.72 -1.52 12.55
CA THR A 60 -15.23 -0.59 11.50
C THR A 60 -15.82 -0.96 10.14
N GLU A 61 -16.20 0.06 9.37
CA GLU A 61 -16.76 -0.09 8.02
C GLU A 61 -15.95 0.68 6.97
N ALA A 62 -16.09 0.32 5.69
CA ALA A 62 -15.33 0.92 4.59
C ALA A 62 -15.62 2.42 4.42
N ASP A 63 -16.85 2.82 4.70
CA ASP A 63 -17.34 4.19 4.61
C ASP A 63 -16.88 5.07 5.78
N GLU A 64 -16.18 4.52 6.77
CA GLU A 64 -15.57 5.30 7.87
C GLU A 64 -14.19 5.83 7.51
N PHE A 65 -13.56 5.29 6.46
CA PHE A 65 -12.24 5.70 6.02
C PHE A 65 -12.29 7.01 5.22
N ARG A 66 -11.46 7.97 5.61
CA ARG A 66 -11.33 9.26 4.91
C ARG A 66 -9.89 9.49 4.47
N LEU A 67 -9.71 10.02 3.26
CA LEU A 67 -8.40 10.41 2.79
C LEU A 67 -7.84 11.53 3.68
N GLN A 68 -6.66 11.31 4.25
CA GLN A 68 -5.99 12.27 5.11
C GLN A 68 -4.71 12.81 4.48
N GLU A 69 -3.95 11.98 3.77
CA GLU A 69 -2.66 12.36 3.18
C GLU A 69 -2.52 11.76 1.78
N GLU A 70 -1.98 12.55 0.85
CA GLU A 70 -1.50 12.13 -0.48
C GLU A 70 -0.03 12.54 -0.56
N VAL A 71 0.86 11.56 -0.67
CA VAL A 71 2.32 11.76 -0.56
C VAL A 71 3.01 11.02 -1.70
N GLU A 72 4.08 11.60 -2.24
CA GLU A 72 4.95 10.91 -3.19
C GLU A 72 5.84 9.88 -2.49
N LEU A 73 6.03 8.70 -3.08
CA LEU A 73 6.75 7.59 -2.44
C LEU A 73 8.27 7.75 -2.47
N TYR A 74 8.83 8.20 -3.59
CA TYR A 74 10.28 8.26 -3.77
C TYR A 74 10.92 9.36 -2.91
N ASN A 75 11.28 9.00 -1.68
CA ASN A 75 12.36 9.64 -0.94
C ASN A 75 13.66 8.87 -1.24
N SER A 76 14.60 9.51 -1.95
CA SER A 76 15.81 8.90 -2.52
C SER A 76 16.77 8.28 -1.50
N LYS A 77 16.51 8.41 -0.19
CA LYS A 77 17.46 8.00 0.86
C LYS A 77 17.48 6.50 1.19
N TRP A 78 16.45 5.73 0.84
CA TRP A 78 16.30 4.34 1.30
C TRP A 78 15.91 3.34 0.20
N THR A 79 16.06 3.71 -1.07
CA THR A 79 15.76 2.85 -2.21
C THR A 79 17.06 2.38 -2.85
N ASN A 80 17.33 1.08 -2.81
CA ASN A 80 18.39 0.45 -3.57
C ASN A 80 17.81 -0.04 -4.89
N VAL A 81 18.38 0.43 -6.00
CA VAL A 81 18.01 -0.02 -7.35
C VAL A 81 19.26 -0.58 -8.01
N THR A 82 19.26 -1.90 -8.27
CA THR A 82 20.34 -2.59 -8.99
C THR A 82 19.82 -3.11 -10.32
N SER A 83 20.68 -3.23 -11.32
CA SER A 83 20.31 -3.91 -12.58
C SER A 83 20.45 -5.42 -12.38
N ILE A 84 19.46 -6.19 -12.82
CA ILE A 84 19.46 -7.66 -12.76
C ILE A 84 20.57 -8.27 -13.62
N GLU A 85 21.09 -7.51 -14.60
CA GLU A 85 22.16 -7.94 -15.50
C GLU A 85 23.55 -7.83 -14.85
N GLN A 86 23.65 -7.18 -13.68
CA GLN A 86 24.91 -7.13 -12.95
C GLN A 86 25.30 -8.54 -12.47
N PRO A 87 26.60 -8.90 -12.55
CA PRO A 87 27.07 -10.22 -12.14
C PRO A 87 26.61 -10.56 -10.70
N GLY A 88 25.94 -11.69 -10.53
CA GLY A 88 25.46 -12.19 -9.24
C GLY A 88 24.11 -11.64 -8.75
N GLU A 89 23.56 -10.58 -9.35
CA GLU A 89 22.29 -10.00 -8.87
C GLU A 89 21.09 -10.89 -9.19
N GLN A 90 21.10 -11.61 -10.32
CA GLN A 90 20.04 -12.56 -10.65
C GLN A 90 19.96 -13.74 -9.66
N GLU A 91 21.12 -14.28 -9.25
CA GLU A 91 21.20 -15.36 -8.27
C GLU A 91 20.74 -14.89 -6.90
N LYS A 92 21.18 -13.69 -6.49
CA LYS A 92 20.74 -13.03 -5.26
C LYS A 92 19.23 -12.80 -5.25
N PHE A 93 18.67 -12.29 -6.34
CA PHE A 93 17.23 -12.09 -6.48
C PHE A 93 16.46 -13.40 -6.29
N ASN A 94 16.85 -14.45 -7.00
CA ASN A 94 16.21 -15.76 -6.89
C ASN A 94 16.31 -16.35 -5.46
N ALA A 95 17.46 -16.18 -4.81
CA ALA A 95 17.67 -16.63 -3.44
C ALA A 95 16.77 -15.89 -2.44
N VAL A 96 16.65 -14.55 -2.56
CA VAL A 96 15.79 -13.74 -1.69
C VAL A 96 14.32 -14.12 -1.90
N ILE A 97 13.87 -14.25 -3.15
CA ILE A 97 12.50 -14.69 -3.47
C ILE A 97 12.22 -16.06 -2.84
N ALA A 98 13.10 -17.05 -3.04
CA ALA A 98 12.93 -18.40 -2.50
C ALA A 98 12.89 -18.43 -0.96
N ALA A 99 13.76 -17.66 -0.30
CA ALA A 99 13.80 -17.57 1.17
C ALA A 99 12.50 -17.02 1.77
N HIS A 100 11.78 -16.19 1.02
CA HIS A 100 10.59 -15.48 1.50
C HIS A 100 9.27 -16.17 1.12
N GLN A 101 9.26 -17.08 0.13
CA GLN A 101 8.05 -17.73 -0.39
C GLN A 101 7.23 -18.51 0.65
N ASN A 102 7.90 -19.09 1.65
CA ASN A 102 7.25 -19.94 2.66
C ASN A 102 6.80 -19.18 3.91
N ILE A 103 7.10 -17.88 4.01
CA ILE A 103 6.74 -17.05 5.16
C ILE A 103 5.29 -16.58 4.98
N LYS A 104 4.36 -17.34 5.56
CA LYS A 104 2.93 -17.06 5.40
C LYS A 104 2.48 -15.82 6.20
N LYS A 105 1.43 -15.18 5.71
CA LYS A 105 0.68 -14.04 6.32
C LYS A 105 1.40 -12.69 6.36
N GLN A 106 2.69 -12.64 6.71
CA GLN A 106 3.44 -11.40 6.90
C GLN A 106 4.33 -11.05 5.70
N VAL A 107 4.64 -12.03 4.85
CA VAL A 107 5.18 -11.77 3.51
C VAL A 107 4.09 -12.03 2.48
N VAL A 108 3.92 -11.06 1.58
CA VAL A 108 2.84 -11.06 0.60
C VAL A 108 3.44 -10.85 -0.77
N PHE A 109 3.26 -11.82 -1.66
CA PHE A 109 3.77 -11.75 -3.03
C PHE A 109 2.79 -11.05 -3.96
N SER A 110 3.33 -10.35 -4.95
CA SER A 110 2.57 -9.82 -6.07
C SER A 110 2.02 -10.95 -6.95
N PRO A 111 1.00 -10.69 -7.79
CA PRO A 111 0.47 -11.69 -8.72
C PRO A 111 1.53 -12.33 -9.62
N SER A 112 2.56 -11.56 -10.03
CA SER A 112 3.69 -12.05 -10.81
C SER A 112 4.64 -12.98 -10.03
N LYS A 113 4.56 -12.94 -8.68
CA LYS A 113 5.50 -13.58 -7.75
C LYS A 113 6.95 -13.11 -7.87
N ARG A 114 7.19 -12.00 -8.58
CA ARG A 114 8.51 -11.38 -8.74
C ARG A 114 8.74 -10.23 -7.76
N GLU A 115 7.72 -9.84 -7.02
CA GLU A 115 7.82 -8.84 -5.95
C GLU A 115 7.10 -9.35 -4.70
N PHE A 116 7.51 -8.85 -3.54
CA PHE A 116 6.80 -9.04 -2.29
C PHE A 116 6.86 -7.81 -1.38
N LEU A 117 5.89 -7.78 -0.47
CA LEU A 117 5.89 -6.93 0.72
C LEU A 117 6.23 -7.80 1.92
N ASP A 118 7.14 -7.34 2.75
CA ASP A 118 7.48 -7.98 4.01
C ASP A 118 7.12 -7.06 5.17
N LEU A 119 6.08 -7.45 5.90
CA LEU A 119 5.45 -6.74 7.02
C LEU A 119 5.75 -7.39 8.38
N ARG A 120 6.75 -8.28 8.47
CA ARG A 120 7.07 -8.95 9.74
C ARG A 120 7.40 -7.92 10.83
N ASN A 121 6.91 -8.13 12.05
CA ASN A 121 7.22 -7.27 13.19
C ASN A 121 8.53 -7.71 13.88
N ILE A 122 9.63 -7.82 13.13
CA ILE A 122 10.95 -8.21 13.66
C ILE A 122 12.06 -7.38 12.99
N ASP A 123 13.17 -7.17 13.69
CA ASP A 123 14.36 -6.59 13.08
C ASP A 123 15.01 -7.61 12.13
N ARG A 124 15.29 -7.18 10.88
CA ARG A 124 15.72 -8.07 9.79
C ARG A 124 16.40 -7.29 8.66
N ASP A 125 17.53 -7.77 8.14
CA ASP A 125 18.13 -7.27 6.90
C ASP A 125 18.26 -5.72 6.78
N GLY A 126 18.51 -5.02 7.88
CA GLY A 126 18.56 -3.55 7.91
C GLY A 126 17.20 -2.83 8.02
N TYR A 127 16.11 -3.59 8.19
CA TYR A 127 14.74 -3.12 8.45
C TYR A 127 14.36 -3.36 9.90
N LYS A 128 13.61 -2.41 10.46
CA LYS A 128 13.03 -2.52 11.80
C LYS A 128 11.66 -3.19 11.81
N SER A 129 11.20 -3.56 12.99
CA SER A 129 9.88 -4.17 13.21
C SER A 129 8.70 -3.30 12.72
N ASN A 130 8.85 -1.97 12.74
CA ASN A 130 7.88 -0.97 12.33
C ASN A 130 8.04 -0.50 10.87
N GLU A 131 8.66 -1.32 10.03
CA GLU A 131 8.99 -0.98 8.64
C GLU A 131 8.50 -2.07 7.66
N VAL A 132 7.96 -1.62 6.54
CA VAL A 132 7.58 -2.48 5.41
C VAL A 132 8.65 -2.42 4.35
N ARG A 133 9.19 -3.59 4.01
CA ARG A 133 10.09 -3.75 2.88
C ARG A 133 9.27 -4.08 1.63
N PHE A 134 9.55 -3.35 0.56
CA PHE A 134 9.21 -3.78 -0.80
C PHE A 134 10.48 -4.32 -1.45
N TYR A 135 10.41 -5.55 -1.93
CA TYR A 135 11.48 -6.16 -2.70
C TYR A 135 10.92 -6.77 -3.97
N GLY A 136 11.50 -6.48 -5.12
CA GLY A 136 11.06 -7.11 -6.36
C GLY A 136 11.75 -6.64 -7.61
N GLN A 137 11.49 -7.35 -8.70
CA GLN A 137 12.04 -7.02 -10.01
C GLN A 137 11.00 -6.34 -10.90
N LYS A 138 11.35 -5.16 -11.42
CA LYS A 138 10.66 -4.49 -12.51
C LYS A 138 11.59 -4.33 -13.70
N GLU A 139 11.17 -4.90 -14.83
CA GLU A 139 11.97 -4.90 -16.06
C GLU A 139 13.38 -5.46 -15.79
N ASP A 140 14.41 -4.67 -16.05
CA ASP A 140 15.82 -4.98 -15.84
C ASP A 140 16.35 -4.58 -14.46
N LYS A 141 15.49 -4.10 -13.55
CA LYS A 141 15.88 -3.57 -12.24
C LYS A 141 15.31 -4.36 -11.08
N VAL A 142 16.15 -4.60 -10.08
CA VAL A 142 15.74 -5.07 -8.76
C VAL A 142 15.64 -3.85 -7.85
N ILE A 143 14.49 -3.72 -7.20
CA ILE A 143 14.19 -2.64 -6.25
C ILE A 143 14.12 -3.26 -4.87
N ASP A 144 14.88 -2.70 -3.94
CA ASP A 144 14.85 -3.04 -2.52
C ASP A 144 14.70 -1.75 -1.72
N THR A 145 13.53 -1.55 -1.11
CA THR A 145 13.20 -0.26 -0.49
C THR A 145 12.35 -0.40 0.74
N LYS A 146 12.52 0.55 1.65
CA LYS A 146 11.61 0.79 2.77
C LYS A 146 10.44 1.61 2.26
N ILE A 147 9.34 0.93 1.93
CA ILE A 147 8.18 1.58 1.30
C ILE A 147 7.28 2.27 2.32
N LEU A 148 7.22 1.75 3.55
CA LEU A 148 6.51 2.38 4.65
C LEU A 148 7.35 2.27 5.92
N ASP A 149 7.35 3.35 6.69
CA ASP A 149 7.77 3.41 8.07
C ASP A 149 6.64 4.01 8.91
N CYS A 150 6.47 3.54 10.13
CA CYS A 150 5.52 4.13 11.06
C CYS A 150 6.24 4.59 12.34
N SER A 151 5.69 5.58 13.04
CA SER A 151 6.36 6.18 14.19
C SER A 151 6.40 5.25 15.41
N LEU A 152 7.61 4.88 15.86
CA LEU A 152 7.81 4.12 17.10
C LEU A 152 7.25 4.84 18.34
N LEU A 153 7.17 6.17 18.32
CA LEU A 153 6.58 6.96 19.40
C LEU A 153 5.06 6.73 19.54
N ALA A 154 4.40 6.27 18.48
CA ALA A 154 2.95 6.16 18.40
C ALA A 154 2.42 4.72 18.49
N ASN A 155 3.24 3.74 18.93
CA ASN A 155 2.90 2.31 18.97
C ASN A 155 2.10 1.88 17.73
N CYS A 156 2.79 1.84 16.60
CA CYS A 156 2.21 1.55 15.31
C CYS A 156 2.63 0.16 14.82
N TYR A 157 1.72 -0.52 14.12
CA TYR A 157 1.91 -1.89 13.68
C TYR A 157 1.24 -2.14 12.34
N PHE A 158 1.95 -2.78 11.42
CA PHE A 158 1.37 -3.24 10.17
C PHE A 158 0.73 -4.61 10.36
N ASP A 159 -0.51 -4.78 9.91
CA ASP A 159 -1.27 -6.05 10.05
C ASP A 159 -1.31 -6.83 8.74
N ARG A 160 -1.79 -6.21 7.66
CA ARG A 160 -2.02 -6.87 6.37
C ARG A 160 -1.50 -6.07 5.20
N GLY A 161 -0.92 -6.79 4.25
CA GLY A 161 -0.64 -6.30 2.89
C GLY A 161 -1.37 -7.14 1.85
N TYR A 162 -1.73 -6.55 0.72
CA TYR A 162 -2.17 -7.27 -0.48
C TYR A 162 -2.00 -6.45 -1.74
N PHE A 163 -1.71 -7.13 -2.85
CA PHE A 163 -1.60 -6.53 -4.17
C PHE A 163 -2.97 -6.51 -4.87
N LEU A 164 -3.32 -5.38 -5.46
CA LEU A 164 -4.45 -5.25 -6.38
C LEU A 164 -4.03 -5.63 -7.81
N ASN A 165 -2.78 -5.34 -8.16
CA ASN A 165 -2.04 -5.78 -9.34
C ASN A 165 -0.54 -5.69 -8.98
N ASN A 166 0.40 -5.87 -9.93
CA ASN A 166 1.83 -5.84 -9.61
C ASN A 166 2.33 -4.46 -9.14
N ASP A 167 1.64 -3.39 -9.52
CA ASP A 167 2.09 -2.01 -9.31
C ASP A 167 1.36 -1.28 -8.18
N VAL A 168 0.19 -1.79 -7.79
CA VAL A 168 -0.71 -1.17 -6.82
C VAL A 168 -1.00 -2.17 -5.72
N PHE A 169 -0.71 -1.77 -4.49
CA PHE A 169 -0.94 -2.59 -3.31
C PHE A 169 -1.43 -1.76 -2.14
N VAL A 170 -1.96 -2.47 -1.16
CA VAL A 170 -2.59 -1.90 0.02
C VAL A 170 -1.95 -2.48 1.26
N VAL A 171 -1.64 -1.64 2.24
CA VAL A 171 -1.12 -2.02 3.54
C VAL A 171 -1.97 -1.39 4.64
N SER A 172 -2.39 -2.18 5.63
CA SER A 172 -3.10 -1.70 6.81
C SER A 172 -2.14 -1.48 7.98
N GLU A 173 -2.25 -0.33 8.62
CA GLU A 173 -1.51 0.06 9.82
C GLU A 173 -2.51 0.36 10.95
N PHE A 174 -2.24 -0.19 12.13
CA PHE A 174 -2.85 0.28 13.38
C PHE A 174 -1.90 1.28 14.01
N SER A 175 -2.38 2.46 14.34
CA SER A 175 -1.58 3.51 14.98
C SER A 175 -2.34 4.06 16.16
N ARG A 176 -1.66 4.38 17.26
CA ARG A 176 -2.34 5.09 18.34
C ARG A 176 -2.87 6.43 17.89
N ASN A 177 -4.05 6.78 18.38
CA ASN A 177 -4.60 8.12 18.23
C ASN A 177 -3.97 9.03 19.30
N ILE A 178 -2.79 9.55 19.00
CA ILE A 178 -2.08 10.52 19.86
C ILE A 178 -1.88 11.83 19.12
N ASP A 179 -1.79 12.93 19.87
CA ASP A 179 -1.44 14.22 19.28
C ASP A 179 -0.03 14.14 18.68
N LYS A 180 0.10 14.45 17.39
CA LYS A 180 1.38 14.49 16.67
C LYS A 180 2.37 15.51 17.28
N LYS A 181 1.89 16.46 18.10
CA LYS A 181 2.72 17.46 18.79
C LYS A 181 3.24 16.99 20.14
N ASP A 182 2.71 15.89 20.67
CA ASP A 182 3.21 15.33 21.93
C ASP A 182 4.59 14.71 21.71
N GLN A 183 5.58 15.22 22.44
CA GLN A 183 6.96 14.76 22.33
C GLN A 183 7.24 13.52 23.19
N ASN A 184 6.41 13.24 24.19
CA ASN A 184 6.54 12.10 25.10
C ASN A 184 5.18 11.43 25.34
N PRO A 185 4.54 10.89 24.29
CA PRO A 185 3.29 10.16 24.45
C PRO A 185 3.51 8.95 25.39
N PRO A 186 2.56 8.67 26.30
CA PRO A 186 2.68 7.51 27.17
C PRO A 186 2.68 6.24 26.33
N VAL A 187 3.57 5.30 26.61
CA VAL A 187 3.59 4.00 25.91
C VAL A 187 2.30 3.25 26.22
N CYS A 188 1.67 2.65 25.20
CA CYS A 188 0.56 1.72 25.41
C CYS A 188 1.04 0.27 25.28
N PRO A 189 1.11 -0.49 26.38
CA PRO A 189 1.33 -1.93 26.30
C PRO A 189 0.29 -2.61 25.38
N ILE A 190 0.71 -3.62 24.60
CA ILE A 190 -0.14 -4.28 23.60
C ILE A 190 -1.32 -5.06 24.21
N ASP A 191 -1.21 -5.42 25.49
CA ASP A 191 -2.18 -6.12 26.33
C ASP A 191 -3.16 -5.17 27.03
N LYS A 192 -3.00 -3.86 26.85
CA LYS A 192 -3.87 -2.83 27.43
C LYS A 192 -4.76 -2.17 26.39
N GLU A 193 -5.90 -1.70 26.86
CA GLU A 193 -6.83 -0.93 26.05
C GLU A 193 -6.31 0.48 25.84
N CYS A 194 -6.23 0.89 24.57
CA CYS A 194 -5.88 2.25 24.16
C CYS A 194 -6.70 2.68 22.96
N GLU A 195 -6.68 3.98 22.68
CA GLU A 195 -7.31 4.54 21.49
C GLU A 195 -6.38 4.43 20.28
N TYR A 196 -6.90 3.84 19.21
CA TYR A 196 -6.22 3.60 17.94
C TYR A 196 -7.01 4.18 16.78
N THR A 197 -6.32 4.38 15.67
CA THR A 197 -6.89 4.57 14.33
C THR A 197 -6.31 3.49 13.42
N ILE A 198 -7.07 3.13 12.39
CA ILE A 198 -6.59 2.31 11.30
C ILE A 198 -6.26 3.21 10.13
N LYS A 199 -5.06 3.04 9.57
CA LYS A 199 -4.67 3.63 8.31
C LYS A 199 -4.61 2.58 7.22
N ILE A 200 -5.15 2.90 6.06
CA ILE A 200 -5.04 2.12 4.83
C ILE A 200 -4.15 2.90 3.89
N HIS A 201 -2.95 2.39 3.68
CA HIS A 201 -2.01 2.90 2.71
C HIS A 201 -2.30 2.27 1.37
N VAL A 202 -2.59 3.09 0.36
CA VAL A 202 -2.72 2.67 -1.04
C VAL A 202 -1.50 3.18 -1.77
N ILE A 203 -0.64 2.25 -2.19
CA ILE A 203 0.62 2.53 -2.85
C ILE A 203 0.43 2.25 -4.32
N ASP A 204 0.73 3.24 -5.16
CA ASP A 204 0.77 3.12 -6.62
C ASP A 204 2.19 3.44 -7.10
N LEU A 205 2.92 2.41 -7.51
CA LEU A 205 4.29 2.52 -7.98
C LEU A 205 4.40 3.18 -9.36
N ILE A 206 3.37 3.11 -10.20
CA ILE A 206 3.36 3.74 -11.53
C ILE A 206 3.21 5.24 -11.38
N ASN A 207 2.28 5.66 -10.52
CA ASN A 207 1.99 7.07 -10.28
C ASN A 207 2.85 7.70 -9.18
N ASN A 208 3.80 6.94 -8.61
CA ASN A 208 4.65 7.37 -7.48
C ASN A 208 3.83 7.98 -6.34
N SER A 209 2.69 7.40 -5.99
CA SER A 209 1.77 8.00 -5.04
C SER A 209 1.40 7.05 -3.90
N ARG A 210 1.24 7.65 -2.72
CA ARG A 210 0.74 7.02 -1.51
C ARG A 210 -0.47 7.78 -1.03
N LEU A 211 -1.63 7.13 -1.04
CA LEU A 211 -2.85 7.65 -0.43
C LEU A 211 -3.03 7.00 0.94
N VAL A 212 -3.25 7.82 1.98
CA VAL A 212 -3.46 7.35 3.34
C VAL A 212 -4.88 7.65 3.76
N TYR A 213 -5.68 6.59 3.91
CA TYR A 213 -7.05 6.69 4.39
C TYR A 213 -7.12 6.30 5.87
N VAL A 214 -7.77 7.10 6.69
CA VAL A 214 -7.78 6.93 8.14
C VAL A 214 -9.21 6.71 8.64
N SER A 215 -9.38 5.72 9.52
CA SER A 215 -10.65 5.43 10.19
C SER A 215 -10.96 6.47 11.27
N LYS A 216 -12.18 6.41 11.81
CA LYS A 216 -12.46 7.04 13.11
C LYS A 216 -11.63 6.37 14.22
N PRO A 217 -11.31 7.10 15.31
CA PRO A 217 -10.69 6.51 16.48
C PRO A 217 -11.59 5.46 17.15
N PHE A 218 -10.97 4.45 17.76
CA PHE A 218 -11.64 3.41 18.53
C PHE A 218 -10.74 2.89 19.65
N ASN A 219 -11.34 2.35 20.71
CA ASN A 219 -10.59 1.70 21.79
C ASN A 219 -10.47 0.20 21.52
N ALA A 220 -9.27 -0.35 21.74
CA ALA A 220 -9.02 -1.78 21.63
C ALA A 220 -7.78 -2.22 22.42
N VAL A 221 -7.73 -3.51 22.76
CA VAL A 221 -6.50 -4.19 23.16
C VAL A 221 -5.82 -4.73 21.90
N LEU A 222 -4.64 -4.21 21.56
CA LEU A 222 -4.07 -4.45 20.24
C LEU A 222 -3.73 -5.92 19.96
N GLU A 223 -3.27 -6.65 20.97
CA GLU A 223 -2.97 -8.09 20.88
C GLU A 223 -4.18 -8.91 20.39
N THR A 224 -5.39 -8.51 20.76
CA THR A 224 -6.62 -9.17 20.31
C THR A 224 -6.86 -8.97 18.81
N LEU A 225 -6.53 -7.79 18.30
CA LEU A 225 -6.72 -7.40 16.90
C LEU A 225 -5.62 -7.97 16.00
N ILE A 226 -4.38 -8.00 16.48
CA ILE A 226 -3.21 -8.52 15.77
C ILE A 226 -2.51 -9.58 16.64
N PRO A 227 -2.94 -10.86 16.59
CA PRO A 227 -2.42 -11.91 17.48
C PRO A 227 -0.99 -12.38 17.15
N GLN A 228 -0.35 -11.72 16.19
CA GLN A 228 0.96 -12.10 15.63
C GLN A 228 2.05 -11.10 16.02
N LEU A 229 1.74 -10.17 16.92
CA LEU A 229 2.64 -9.13 17.40
C LEU A 229 3.68 -9.66 18.38
#